data_AF-A0A4Q5UWM2-F1
#
_entry.id   AF-A0A4Q5UWM2-F1
#
_cell.length_a   1.000
_cell.length_b   1.000
_cell.length_c   1.000
_cell.angle_alpha   90.00
_cell.angle_beta   90.00
_cell.angle_gamma   90.00
#
_symmetry.space_group_name_H-M   'P 1'
#
loop_
_entity.id
_entity.type
_entity.pdbx_description
1 polymer ?
#
loop_
_entity_poly.entity_id
_entity_poly.type
_entity_poly.pdbx_seq_one_letter_code
_entity_poly.pdbx_strand_id
1 'polypeptide(L)'
;MFADIIAFFDSLDKHPLLRMTILVGGLILFWIIEGAIPLVTPAYKKNKWRHASVNMLFTVIHLVIHTFLAIIIILLSDWCKANQFGLVYWIDAGILATILISFLALDFFGGWLVHITQHKIPLLWRFHVIHHSDNNVDVTTGLRHHPGESLLRGGFFFIGIVLSGAPMYAVMIFQTIIIISTAFTHANISLPKKLDRILSYVLVSPNMHKVHHHWKQPYTDSNYGAVLSIWDRLLGTFKKLDPSQIRYGLDRYYSNDKDEDIVGLMKSPFTKQNSGK
;
A
#
# COMPACT_ATOMS: atom_id res chain seq x y z
N MET A 1 5.09 14.99 -25.61
CA MET A 1 4.54 13.84 -24.87
C MET A 1 5.25 13.61 -23.54
N PHE A 2 6.52 13.15 -23.49
CA PHE A 2 7.20 12.96 -22.19
C PHE A 2 7.43 14.27 -21.42
N ALA A 3 7.78 15.36 -22.12
CA ALA A 3 7.97 16.67 -21.49
C ALA A 3 6.69 17.17 -20.79
N ASP A 4 5.52 16.99 -21.44
CA ASP A 4 4.22 17.40 -20.87
C ASP A 4 3.85 16.56 -19.63
N ILE A 5 4.12 15.25 -19.68
CA ILE A 5 3.92 14.34 -18.55
C ILE A 5 4.84 14.71 -17.38
N ILE A 6 6.12 15.00 -17.64
CA ILE A 6 7.06 15.44 -16.61
C ILE A 6 6.57 16.75 -16.00
N ALA A 7 6.27 17.77 -16.82
CA ALA A 7 5.82 19.07 -16.36
C ALA A 7 4.54 18.96 -15.49
N PHE A 8 3.62 18.07 -15.86
CA PHE A 8 2.44 17.76 -15.07
C PHE A 8 2.80 17.20 -13.69
N PHE A 9 3.61 16.13 -13.63
CA PHE A 9 3.93 15.49 -12.35
C PHE A 9 4.90 16.30 -11.48
N ASP A 10 5.76 17.12 -12.09
CA ASP A 10 6.68 18.02 -11.38
C ASP A 10 5.98 19.25 -10.78
N SER A 11 4.76 19.56 -11.25
CA SER A 11 3.93 20.65 -10.69
C SER A 11 2.77 20.14 -9.82
N LEU A 12 2.52 18.83 -9.79
CA LEU A 12 1.35 18.25 -9.11
C LEU A 12 1.38 18.47 -7.59
N ASP A 13 2.55 18.60 -6.99
CA ASP A 13 2.76 18.98 -5.58
C ASP A 13 2.20 20.39 -5.27
N LYS A 14 2.27 21.30 -6.26
CA LYS A 14 1.74 22.67 -6.18
C LYS A 14 0.23 22.75 -6.44
N HIS A 15 -0.38 21.65 -6.88
CA HIS A 15 -1.81 21.56 -7.18
C HIS A 15 -2.52 20.56 -6.25
N PRO A 16 -2.63 20.86 -4.94
CA PRO A 16 -3.11 19.91 -3.93
C PRO A 16 -4.56 19.44 -4.19
N LEU A 17 -5.43 20.31 -4.72
CA LEU A 17 -6.80 19.93 -5.06
C LEU A 17 -6.86 18.93 -6.21
N LEU A 18 -6.07 19.14 -7.26
CA LEU A 18 -6.01 18.20 -8.39
C LEU A 18 -5.47 16.85 -7.94
N ARG A 19 -4.39 16.87 -7.15
CA ARG A 19 -3.84 15.66 -6.54
C ARG A 19 -4.91 14.94 -5.71
N MET A 20 -5.61 15.65 -4.82
CA MET A 20 -6.67 15.07 -4.01
C MET A 20 -7.79 14.46 -4.88
N THR A 21 -8.20 15.13 -5.96
CA THR A 21 -9.19 14.61 -6.91
C THR A 21 -8.75 13.31 -7.55
N ILE A 22 -7.49 13.18 -7.97
CA ILE A 22 -6.95 11.93 -8.55
C ILE A 22 -7.00 10.81 -7.51
N LEU A 23 -6.51 11.08 -6.30
CA LEU A 23 -6.40 10.06 -5.24
C LEU A 23 -7.78 9.62 -4.73
N VAL A 24 -8.65 10.57 -4.39
CA VAL A 24 -10.01 10.30 -3.92
C VAL A 24 -10.88 9.74 -5.05
N GLY A 25 -10.67 10.19 -6.29
CA GLY A 25 -11.37 9.66 -7.45
C GLY A 25 -11.09 8.17 -7.69
N GLY A 26 -9.85 7.73 -7.55
CA GLY A 26 -9.49 6.31 -7.60
C GLY A 26 -10.17 5.49 -6.52
N LEU A 27 -10.18 5.99 -5.28
CA LEU A 27 -10.88 5.36 -4.16
C LEU A 27 -12.39 5.23 -4.43
N ILE A 28 -13.05 6.32 -4.82
CA ILE A 28 -14.49 6.36 -5.11
C ILE A 28 -14.84 5.41 -6.25
N LEU A 29 -14.04 5.38 -7.32
CA LEU A 29 -14.25 4.48 -8.45
C LEU A 29 -14.32 3.02 -7.99
N PHE A 30 -13.32 2.56 -7.24
CA PHE A 30 -13.31 1.19 -6.76
C PHE A 30 -14.37 0.92 -5.69
N TRP A 31 -14.73 1.92 -4.88
CA TRP A 31 -15.81 1.84 -3.90
C TRP A 31 -17.18 1.61 -4.54
N ILE A 32 -17.43 2.24 -5.69
CA ILE A 32 -18.63 2.04 -6.51
C ILE A 32 -18.61 0.64 -7.14
N ILE A 33 -17.49 0.24 -7.76
CA ILE A 33 -17.37 -1.05 -8.44
C ILE A 33 -17.57 -2.22 -7.48
N GLU A 34 -16.93 -2.20 -6.29
CA GLU A 34 -17.10 -3.27 -5.31
C GLU A 34 -18.52 -3.32 -4.72
N GLY A 35 -19.25 -2.20 -4.72
CA GLY A 35 -20.67 -2.17 -4.36
C GLY A 35 -21.55 -2.85 -5.40
N ALA A 36 -21.17 -2.81 -6.68
CA ALA A 36 -21.91 -3.42 -7.78
C ALA A 36 -21.56 -4.91 -7.98
N ILE A 37 -20.29 -5.29 -7.81
CA ILE A 37 -19.80 -6.66 -8.06
C ILE A 37 -18.89 -7.17 -6.93
N PRO A 38 -19.43 -7.38 -5.71
CA PRO A 38 -18.64 -7.81 -4.57
C PRO A 38 -18.06 -9.22 -4.78
N LEU A 39 -16.79 -9.44 -4.40
CA LEU A 39 -16.18 -10.78 -4.40
C LEU A 39 -16.65 -11.61 -3.20
N VAL A 40 -16.59 -11.02 -2.01
CA VAL A 40 -17.05 -11.62 -0.75
C VAL A 40 -18.24 -10.81 -0.27
N THR A 41 -19.32 -11.46 0.12
CA THR A 41 -20.46 -10.78 0.76
C THR A 41 -20.00 -10.16 2.07
N PRO A 42 -19.97 -8.82 2.20
CA PRO A 42 -19.51 -8.19 3.43
C PRO A 42 -20.48 -8.46 4.59
N ALA A 43 -19.93 -8.73 5.77
CA ALA A 43 -20.65 -8.86 7.02
C ALA A 43 -20.30 -7.66 7.93
N TYR A 44 -20.65 -6.45 7.48
CA TYR A 44 -20.44 -5.24 8.28
C TYR A 44 -21.23 -5.29 9.59
N LYS A 45 -20.64 -4.85 10.70
CA LYS A 45 -21.32 -4.84 12.01
C LYS A 45 -22.55 -3.95 12.06
N LYS A 46 -22.49 -2.81 11.37
CA LYS A 46 -23.60 -1.85 11.26
C LYS A 46 -23.97 -1.58 9.80
N ASN A 47 -23.04 -1.01 9.04
CA ASN A 47 -23.17 -0.76 7.61
C ASN A 47 -21.81 -0.36 7.01
N LYS A 48 -21.74 -0.32 5.68
CA LYS A 48 -20.53 0.03 4.92
C LYS A 48 -19.97 1.41 5.30
N TRP A 49 -20.84 2.40 5.54
CA TRP A 49 -20.41 3.77 5.88
C TRP A 49 -19.73 3.86 7.24
N ARG A 50 -20.22 3.11 8.23
CA ARG A 50 -19.60 3.03 9.55
C ARG A 50 -18.20 2.41 9.45
N HIS A 51 -18.07 1.29 8.73
CA HIS A 51 -16.79 0.63 8.49
C HIS A 51 -15.79 1.57 7.77
N ALA A 52 -16.23 2.20 6.67
CA ALA A 52 -15.43 3.20 5.97
C ALA A 52 -14.99 4.37 6.87
N SER A 53 -15.87 4.86 7.74
CA SER A 53 -15.53 5.95 8.67
C SER A 53 -14.43 5.57 9.67
N VAL A 54 -14.41 4.30 10.12
CA VAL A 54 -13.35 3.79 11.00
C VAL A 54 -12.02 3.78 10.26
N ASN A 55 -12.00 3.29 9.03
CA ASN A 55 -10.79 3.22 8.21
C ASN A 55 -10.27 4.64 7.83
N MET A 56 -11.16 5.58 7.50
CA MET A 56 -10.81 6.97 7.19
C MET A 56 -10.23 7.75 8.38
N LEU A 57 -10.59 7.39 9.62
CA LEU A 57 -10.03 8.06 10.80
C LEU A 57 -8.51 7.82 10.95
N PHE A 58 -8.01 6.66 10.48
CA PHE A 58 -6.56 6.44 10.38
C PHE A 58 -5.92 7.40 9.38
N THR A 59 -6.55 7.61 8.21
CA THR A 59 -6.04 8.50 7.16
C THR A 59 -5.85 9.94 7.61
N VAL A 60 -6.76 10.46 8.45
CA VAL A 60 -6.65 11.83 8.97
C VAL A 60 -5.36 12.00 9.78
N ILE A 61 -4.98 10.98 10.57
CA ILE A 61 -3.73 10.99 11.33
C ILE A 61 -2.53 10.87 10.38
N HIS A 62 -2.62 10.04 9.34
CA HIS A 62 -1.56 9.89 8.34
C HIS A 62 -1.32 11.16 7.55
N LEU A 63 -2.36 11.95 7.26
CA LEU A 63 -2.21 13.17 6.48
C LEU A 63 -1.19 14.12 7.11
N VAL A 64 -1.25 14.29 8.44
CA VAL A 64 -0.29 15.12 9.19
C VAL A 64 1.12 14.57 9.07
N ILE A 65 1.30 13.27 9.30
CA ILE A 65 2.62 12.61 9.22
C ILE A 65 3.19 12.70 7.79
N HIS A 66 2.35 12.45 6.79
CA HIS A 66 2.75 12.47 5.39
C HIS A 66 3.11 13.87 4.90
N THR A 67 2.55 14.94 5.48
CA THR A 67 3.03 16.31 5.22
C THR A 67 4.49 16.48 5.63
N PHE A 68 4.88 15.99 6.81
CA PHE A 68 6.28 16.05 7.25
C PHE A 68 7.20 15.15 6.42
N LEU A 69 6.75 13.93 6.09
CA LEU A 69 7.52 13.02 5.23
C LEU A 69 7.69 13.61 3.82
N ALA A 70 6.71 14.33 3.28
CA ALA A 70 6.79 14.96 1.98
C ALA A 70 7.91 16.02 1.90
N ILE A 71 8.15 16.76 2.99
CA ILE A 71 9.29 17.70 3.06
C ILE A 71 10.61 16.94 2.92
N ILE A 72 10.76 15.81 3.62
CA ILE A 72 11.98 14.98 3.54
C ILE A 72 12.15 14.40 2.13
N ILE A 73 11.07 13.97 1.49
CA ILE A 73 11.10 13.48 0.09
C ILE A 73 11.68 14.54 -0.84
N ILE A 74 11.19 15.78 -0.76
CA ILE A 74 11.68 16.89 -1.59
C ILE A 74 13.17 17.13 -1.33
N LEU A 75 13.55 17.24 -0.05
CA LEU A 75 14.95 17.47 0.34
C LEU A 75 15.89 16.36 -0.16
N LEU A 76 15.48 15.10 -0.09
CA LEU A 76 16.28 13.96 -0.56
C LEU A 76 16.39 13.94 -2.09
N SER A 77 15.29 14.16 -2.81
CA SER A 77 15.31 14.25 -4.27
C SER A 77 16.18 15.42 -4.76
N ASP A 78 16.07 16.59 -4.12
CA ASP A 78 16.89 17.76 -4.43
C ASP A 78 18.36 17.53 -4.09
N TRP A 79 18.66 16.88 -2.96
CA TRP A 79 20.02 16.52 -2.57
C TRP A 79 20.65 15.53 -3.55
N CYS A 80 19.93 14.49 -3.98
CA CYS A 80 20.38 13.55 -5.00
C CYS A 80 20.71 14.28 -6.31
N LYS A 81 19.84 15.21 -6.73
CA LYS A 81 20.06 16.04 -7.92
C LYS A 81 21.28 16.95 -7.78
N ALA A 82 21.41 17.66 -6.67
CA ALA A 82 22.51 18.59 -6.44
C ALA A 82 23.88 17.89 -6.38
N ASN A 83 23.92 16.68 -5.83
CA ASN A 83 25.15 15.90 -5.66
C ASN A 83 25.37 14.84 -6.75
N GLN A 84 24.49 14.77 -7.75
CA GLN A 84 24.50 13.73 -8.80
C GLN A 84 24.59 12.31 -8.20
N PHE A 85 23.83 12.07 -7.13
CA PHE A 85 23.87 10.83 -6.36
C PHE A 85 22.67 9.94 -6.65
N GLY A 86 22.96 8.67 -6.93
CA GLY A 86 21.98 7.61 -7.18
C GLY A 86 22.08 7.05 -8.58
N LEU A 87 21.51 5.85 -8.79
CA LEU A 87 21.64 5.09 -10.02
C LEU A 87 21.32 5.90 -11.29
N VAL A 88 20.28 6.74 -11.26
CA VAL A 88 19.89 7.54 -12.45
C VAL A 88 20.96 8.54 -12.87
N TYR A 89 21.71 9.10 -11.92
CA TYR A 89 22.80 10.04 -12.23
C TYR A 89 24.09 9.31 -12.61
N TRP A 90 24.41 8.21 -11.92
CA TRP A 90 25.64 7.45 -12.16
C TRP A 90 25.73 6.82 -13.55
N ILE A 91 24.58 6.54 -14.18
CA ILE A 91 24.51 5.96 -15.52
C ILE A 91 24.06 6.97 -16.59
N ASP A 92 23.90 8.24 -16.23
CA ASP A 92 23.33 9.28 -17.10
C ASP A 92 22.00 8.84 -17.74
N ALA A 93 21.06 8.40 -16.89
CA ALA A 93 19.82 7.77 -17.34
C ALA A 93 18.92 8.78 -18.06
N GLY A 94 18.57 8.48 -19.32
CA GLY A 94 17.49 9.20 -20.01
C GLY A 94 16.15 9.12 -19.26
N ILE A 95 15.20 9.97 -19.64
CA ILE A 95 13.89 10.13 -18.94
C ILE A 95 13.19 8.79 -18.65
N LEU A 96 13.05 7.93 -19.66
CA LEU A 96 12.34 6.66 -19.50
C LEU A 96 13.05 5.72 -18.52
N ALA A 97 14.37 5.63 -18.61
CA ALA A 97 15.19 4.85 -17.69
C ALA A 97 15.10 5.43 -16.26
N THR A 98 15.12 6.76 -16.12
CA THR A 98 14.94 7.43 -14.83
C THR A 98 13.61 7.08 -14.17
N ILE A 99 12.51 7.12 -14.92
CA ILE A 99 11.17 6.74 -14.42
C ILE A 99 11.19 5.27 -14.02
N LEU A 100 11.71 4.37 -14.87
CA LEU A 100 11.70 2.93 -14.61
C LEU A 100 12.55 2.55 -13.39
N ILE A 101 13.77 3.06 -13.30
CA ILE A 101 14.69 2.79 -12.18
C ILE A 101 14.09 3.31 -10.88
N SER A 102 13.58 4.54 -10.88
CA SER A 102 12.91 5.12 -9.72
C SER A 102 11.69 4.31 -9.32
N PHE A 103 10.83 3.95 -10.27
CA PHE A 103 9.63 3.18 -10.01
C PHE A 103 9.94 1.81 -9.39
N LEU A 104 10.89 1.06 -9.97
CA LEU A 104 11.30 -0.25 -9.45
C LEU A 104 11.92 -0.16 -8.06
N ALA A 105 12.79 0.84 -7.82
CA ALA A 105 13.38 1.04 -6.50
C ALA A 105 12.33 1.41 -5.45
N LEU A 106 11.43 2.35 -5.76
CA LEU A 106 10.39 2.78 -4.83
C LEU A 106 9.37 1.66 -4.54
N ASP A 107 8.97 0.88 -5.55
CA ASP A 107 8.09 -0.29 -5.38
C ASP A 107 8.78 -1.40 -4.57
N PHE A 108 10.07 -1.65 -4.81
CA PHE A 108 10.82 -2.65 -4.05
C PHE A 108 11.02 -2.23 -2.59
N PHE A 109 11.60 -1.05 -2.32
CA PHE A 109 11.91 -0.63 -0.95
C PHE A 109 10.66 -0.19 -0.18
N GLY A 110 9.89 0.74 -0.73
CA GLY A 110 8.71 1.33 -0.09
C GLY A 110 7.44 0.48 -0.21
N GLY A 111 7.41 -0.48 -1.12
CA GLY A 111 6.32 -1.45 -1.27
C GLY A 111 6.67 -2.80 -0.66
N TRP A 112 7.41 -3.63 -1.39
CA TRP A 112 7.62 -5.04 -1.06
C TRP A 112 8.48 -5.27 0.19
N LEU A 113 9.66 -4.65 0.27
CA LEU A 113 10.67 -4.94 1.30
C LEU A 113 10.20 -4.48 2.68
N VAL A 114 9.65 -3.27 2.80
CA VAL A 114 9.10 -2.82 4.07
C VAL A 114 7.95 -3.71 4.53
N HIS A 115 7.13 -4.19 3.60
CA HIS A 115 5.97 -5.00 3.90
C HIS A 115 6.33 -6.39 4.43
N ILE A 116 7.25 -7.10 3.76
CA ILE A 116 7.77 -8.36 4.30
C ILE A 116 8.50 -8.14 5.63
N THR A 117 9.24 -7.03 5.78
CA THR A 117 9.91 -6.67 7.03
C THR A 117 8.90 -6.48 8.18
N GLN A 118 7.76 -5.86 7.91
CA GLN A 118 6.67 -5.70 8.88
C GLN A 118 6.07 -7.04 9.30
N HIS A 119 5.90 -7.99 8.40
CA HIS A 119 5.41 -9.33 8.75
C HIS A 119 6.43 -10.16 9.53
N LYS A 120 7.71 -10.10 9.13
CA LYS A 120 8.74 -11.00 9.68
C LYS A 120 9.32 -10.54 11.00
N ILE A 121 9.26 -9.25 11.32
CA ILE A 121 9.74 -8.73 12.60
C ILE A 121 8.55 -8.59 13.57
N PRO A 122 8.49 -9.37 14.66
CA PRO A 122 7.31 -9.40 15.56
C PRO A 122 6.93 -8.02 16.12
N LEU A 123 7.91 -7.16 16.38
CA LEU A 123 7.64 -5.79 16.84
C LEU A 123 6.92 -4.95 15.78
N LEU A 124 7.30 -5.07 14.52
CA LEU A 124 6.72 -4.31 13.41
C LEU A 124 5.36 -4.89 13.01
N TRP A 125 5.19 -6.21 13.13
CA TRP A 125 3.92 -6.88 12.91
C TRP A 125 2.84 -6.35 13.83
N ARG A 126 3.16 -6.02 15.09
CA ARG A 126 2.19 -5.43 16.03
C ARG A 126 1.55 -4.13 15.52
N PHE A 127 2.23 -3.38 14.66
CA PHE A 127 1.67 -2.19 14.02
C PHE A 127 0.89 -2.55 12.76
N HIS A 128 1.44 -3.45 11.95
CA HIS A 128 0.86 -3.82 10.67
C HIS A 128 -0.37 -4.71 10.80
N VAL A 129 -0.48 -5.50 11.87
CA VAL A 129 -1.64 -6.37 12.15
C VAL A 129 -2.95 -5.59 12.28
N ILE A 130 -2.90 -4.29 12.57
CA ILE A 130 -4.08 -3.41 12.56
C ILE A 130 -4.69 -3.38 11.15
N HIS A 131 -3.86 -3.32 10.10
CA HIS A 131 -4.31 -3.41 8.72
C HIS A 131 -5.01 -4.74 8.42
N HIS A 132 -4.43 -5.85 8.88
CA HIS A 132 -4.99 -7.20 8.70
C HIS A 132 -6.16 -7.55 9.63
N SER A 133 -6.41 -6.75 10.68
CA SER A 133 -7.49 -7.02 11.64
C SER A 133 -8.88 -6.74 11.08
N ASP A 134 -8.98 -6.14 9.89
CA ASP A 134 -10.26 -5.85 9.24
C ASP A 134 -10.95 -7.16 8.79
N ASN A 135 -12.15 -7.42 9.32
CA ASN A 135 -12.93 -8.59 8.92
C ASN A 135 -13.66 -8.42 7.59
N ASN A 136 -13.70 -7.19 7.06
CA ASN A 136 -14.40 -6.85 5.83
C ASN A 136 -13.46 -6.07 4.91
N VAL A 137 -12.44 -6.77 4.39
CA VAL A 137 -11.47 -6.14 3.49
C VAL A 137 -12.18 -5.59 2.26
N ASP A 138 -12.18 -4.27 2.16
CA ASP A 138 -12.74 -3.48 1.07
C ASP A 138 -11.74 -2.38 0.66
N VAL A 139 -12.11 -1.56 -0.33
CA VAL A 139 -11.23 -0.49 -0.83
C VAL A 139 -10.73 0.45 0.30
N THR A 140 -11.51 0.65 1.36
CA THR A 140 -11.16 1.54 2.47
C THR A 140 -10.17 0.90 3.44
N THR A 141 -10.09 -0.44 3.49
CA THR A 141 -9.08 -1.15 4.29
C THR A 141 -7.65 -0.77 3.88
N GLY A 142 -7.42 -0.40 2.61
CA GLY A 142 -6.14 0.15 2.14
C GLY A 142 -5.71 1.45 2.83
N LEU A 143 -6.60 2.09 3.59
CA LEU A 143 -6.33 3.31 4.36
C LEU A 143 -6.07 3.05 5.85
N ARG A 144 -6.25 1.79 6.28
CA ARG A 144 -6.26 1.37 7.68
C ARG A 144 -4.85 0.99 8.14
N HIS A 145 -4.01 1.98 8.38
CA HIS A 145 -2.64 1.75 8.88
C HIS A 145 -2.40 2.42 10.23
N HIS A 146 -1.53 1.86 11.04
CA HIS A 146 -1.10 2.56 12.26
C HIS A 146 -0.16 3.73 11.90
N PRO A 147 -0.18 4.86 12.61
CA PRO A 147 0.75 5.98 12.37
C PRO A 147 2.24 5.60 12.39
N GLY A 148 2.62 4.69 13.31
CA GLY A 148 3.98 4.15 13.38
C GLY A 148 4.41 3.36 12.12
N GLU A 149 3.46 2.78 11.38
CA GLU A 149 3.75 2.13 10.10
C GLU A 149 4.10 3.16 9.02
N SER A 150 3.48 4.35 9.01
CA SER A 150 3.84 5.42 8.06
C SER A 150 5.29 5.89 8.22
N LEU A 151 5.79 5.99 9.45
CA LEU A 151 7.19 6.37 9.70
C LEU A 151 8.16 5.32 9.16
N LEU A 152 7.87 4.04 9.41
CA LEU A 152 8.67 2.92 8.92
C LEU A 152 8.66 2.88 7.38
N ARG A 153 7.48 2.95 6.75
CA ARG A 153 7.34 2.99 5.29
C ARG A 153 8.04 4.20 4.70
N GLY A 154 7.95 5.37 5.33
CA GLY A 154 8.69 6.57 4.95
C GLY A 154 10.20 6.34 4.93
N GLY A 155 10.76 5.73 5.97
CA GLY A 155 12.19 5.41 6.04
C GLY A 155 12.66 4.50 4.89
N PHE A 156 11.92 3.43 4.59
CA PHE A 156 12.23 2.57 3.44
C PHE A 156 12.05 3.29 2.10
N PHE A 157 11.03 4.12 1.98
CA PHE A 157 10.82 4.93 0.79
C PHE A 157 11.99 5.90 0.53
N PHE A 158 12.54 6.51 1.59
CA PHE A 158 13.73 7.36 1.51
C PHE A 158 14.97 6.61 1.02
N ILE A 159 15.16 5.36 1.47
CA ILE A 159 16.22 4.49 0.95
C ILE A 159 16.05 4.30 -0.56
N GLY A 160 14.82 4.03 -1.02
CA GLY A 160 14.50 3.93 -2.44
C GLY A 160 14.87 5.19 -3.22
N ILE A 161 14.49 6.38 -2.73
CA ILE A 161 14.82 7.67 -3.35
C ILE A 161 16.33 7.86 -3.46
N VAL A 162 17.06 7.67 -2.36
CA VAL A 162 18.51 7.94 -2.29
C VAL A 162 19.30 6.98 -3.19
N LEU A 163 18.97 5.69 -3.16
CA LEU A 163 19.68 4.69 -3.97
C LEU A 163 19.38 4.85 -5.46
N SER A 164 18.13 5.14 -5.85
CA SER A 164 17.81 5.38 -7.25
C SER A 164 18.26 6.75 -7.72
N GLY A 165 18.31 7.76 -6.85
CA GLY A 165 18.43 9.17 -7.21
C GLY A 165 17.12 9.74 -7.77
N ALA A 166 15.96 9.27 -7.29
CA ALA A 166 14.67 9.58 -7.92
C ALA A 166 14.36 11.10 -7.92
N PRO A 167 14.16 11.73 -9.09
CA PRO A 167 13.70 13.11 -9.15
C PRO A 167 12.21 13.21 -8.78
N MET A 168 11.78 14.41 -8.38
CA MET A 168 10.44 14.63 -7.83
C MET A 168 9.31 14.19 -8.76
N TYR A 169 9.41 14.46 -10.07
CA TYR A 169 8.41 13.98 -11.04
C TYR A 169 8.25 12.45 -11.02
N ALA A 170 9.34 11.68 -10.90
CA ALA A 170 9.30 10.22 -10.87
C ALA A 170 8.72 9.70 -9.55
N VAL A 171 9.06 10.35 -8.44
CA VAL A 171 8.45 10.10 -7.13
C VAL A 171 6.94 10.36 -7.16
N MET A 172 6.49 11.46 -7.77
CA MET A 172 5.06 11.81 -7.88
C MET A 172 4.29 10.84 -8.79
N ILE A 173 4.90 10.38 -9.88
CA ILE A 173 4.34 9.31 -10.72
C ILE A 173 4.13 8.05 -9.87
N PHE A 174 5.16 7.59 -9.17
CA PHE A 174 5.06 6.41 -8.32
C PHE A 174 4.00 6.58 -7.22
N GLN A 175 4.01 7.70 -6.49
CA GLN A 175 3.04 7.99 -5.43
C GLN A 175 1.59 8.03 -5.93
N THR A 176 1.38 8.46 -7.17
CA THR A 176 0.04 8.44 -7.78
C THR A 176 -0.38 7.01 -8.10
N ILE A 177 0.52 6.23 -8.71
CA ILE A 177 0.25 4.84 -9.11
C ILE A 177 0.03 3.97 -7.87
N ILE A 178 0.91 4.03 -6.86
CA ILE A 178 0.81 3.21 -5.64
C ILE A 178 -0.52 3.41 -4.93
N ILE A 179 -1.06 4.64 -4.84
CA ILE A 179 -2.33 4.89 -4.15
C ILE A 179 -3.50 4.29 -4.93
N ILE A 180 -3.51 4.45 -6.26
CA ILE A 180 -4.54 3.85 -7.12
C ILE A 180 -4.43 2.32 -7.07
N SER A 181 -3.21 1.78 -7.08
CA SER A 181 -2.94 0.35 -6.94
C SER A 181 -3.40 -0.18 -5.57
N THR A 182 -3.15 0.53 -4.47
CA THR A 182 -3.63 0.15 -3.14
C THR A 182 -5.15 0.12 -3.10
N ALA A 183 -5.84 1.11 -3.67
CA ALA A 183 -7.29 1.08 -3.79
C ALA A 183 -7.76 -0.14 -4.61
N PHE A 184 -7.14 -0.40 -5.76
CA PHE A 184 -7.45 -1.54 -6.61
C PHE A 184 -7.25 -2.90 -5.91
N THR A 185 -6.11 -3.10 -5.25
CA THR A 185 -5.75 -4.39 -4.63
C THR A 185 -6.65 -4.74 -3.45
N HIS A 186 -7.10 -3.75 -2.68
CA HIS A 186 -7.98 -3.96 -1.52
C HIS A 186 -9.46 -4.02 -1.91
N ALA A 187 -9.86 -3.37 -3.00
CA ALA A 187 -11.25 -3.33 -3.45
C ALA A 187 -11.88 -4.72 -3.47
N ASN A 188 -13.05 -4.88 -2.85
CA ASN A 188 -13.75 -6.15 -2.76
C ASN A 188 -14.46 -6.48 -4.09
N ILE A 189 -13.72 -6.49 -5.20
CA ILE A 189 -14.28 -6.65 -6.56
C ILE A 189 -14.12 -8.09 -7.07
N SER A 190 -15.18 -8.62 -7.67
CA SER A 190 -15.18 -9.92 -8.35
C SER A 190 -14.75 -9.78 -9.81
N LEU A 191 -13.44 -9.74 -10.05
CA LEU A 191 -12.91 -9.77 -11.43
C LEU A 191 -13.08 -11.16 -12.08
N PRO A 192 -13.24 -11.24 -13.41
CA PRO A 192 -13.14 -12.49 -14.13
C PRO A 192 -11.83 -13.22 -13.79
N LYS A 193 -11.90 -14.50 -13.41
CA LYS A 193 -10.74 -15.29 -12.93
C LYS A 193 -9.54 -15.25 -13.88
N LYS A 194 -9.77 -15.19 -15.20
CA LYS A 194 -8.72 -15.09 -16.22
C LYS A 194 -8.04 -13.73 -16.22
N LEU A 195 -8.81 -12.64 -16.09
CA LEU A 195 -8.28 -11.27 -16.06
C LEU A 195 -7.42 -11.06 -14.81
N ASP A 196 -7.93 -11.41 -13.64
CA ASP A 196 -7.17 -11.29 -12.38
C ASP A 196 -5.86 -12.09 -12.44
N ARG A 197 -5.89 -13.31 -12.99
CA ARG A 197 -4.70 -14.15 -13.17
C ARG A 197 -3.66 -13.49 -14.09
N ILE A 198 -4.10 -12.93 -15.22
CA ILE A 198 -3.18 -12.26 -16.16
C ILE A 198 -2.54 -11.05 -15.49
N LEU A 199 -3.33 -10.22 -14.79
CA LEU A 199 -2.82 -9.09 -14.04
C LEU A 199 -1.78 -9.53 -13.01
N SER A 200 -2.06 -10.60 -12.25
CA SER A 200 -1.19 -11.15 -11.18
C SER A 200 0.21 -11.58 -11.60
N TYR A 201 0.52 -11.61 -12.90
CA TYR A 201 1.90 -11.87 -13.35
C TYR A 201 2.79 -10.65 -13.20
N VAL A 202 2.26 -9.44 -13.36
CA VAL A 202 3.02 -8.18 -13.34
C VAL A 202 2.54 -7.26 -12.23
N LEU A 203 1.22 -7.10 -12.08
CA LEU A 203 0.60 -6.24 -11.07
C LEU A 203 0.01 -7.09 -9.94
N VAL A 204 0.04 -6.58 -8.72
CA VAL A 204 -0.73 -7.19 -7.64
C VAL A 204 -2.22 -7.06 -7.98
N SER A 205 -2.90 -8.19 -8.11
CA SER A 205 -4.33 -8.25 -8.41
C SER A 205 -5.18 -8.29 -7.13
N PRO A 206 -6.48 -7.95 -7.20
CA PRO A 206 -7.37 -8.00 -6.05
C PRO A 206 -7.43 -9.40 -5.42
N ASN A 207 -7.50 -10.48 -6.21
CA ASN A 207 -7.51 -11.81 -5.62
C ASN A 207 -6.15 -12.19 -5.04
N MET A 208 -5.04 -11.79 -5.68
CA MET A 208 -3.69 -12.05 -5.15
C MET A 208 -3.50 -11.41 -3.77
N HIS A 209 -3.89 -10.14 -3.63
CA HIS A 209 -3.76 -9.42 -2.36
C HIS A 209 -4.71 -9.94 -1.28
N LYS A 210 -5.89 -10.44 -1.65
CA LYS A 210 -6.79 -11.08 -0.70
C LYS A 210 -6.24 -12.38 -0.10
N VAL A 211 -5.39 -13.11 -0.83
CA VAL A 211 -4.67 -14.26 -0.24
C VAL A 211 -3.78 -13.81 0.91
N HIS A 212 -3.12 -12.67 0.78
CA HIS A 212 -2.31 -12.05 1.82
C HIS A 212 -3.15 -11.56 3.01
N HIS A 213 -4.38 -11.11 2.76
CA HIS A 213 -5.34 -10.79 3.82
C HIS A 213 -6.08 -12.01 4.39
N HIS A 214 -5.76 -13.23 3.96
CA HIS A 214 -6.37 -14.42 4.52
C HIS A 214 -6.04 -14.55 6.00
N TRP A 215 -7.02 -14.96 6.81
CA TRP A 215 -6.93 -15.02 8.27
C TRP A 215 -5.83 -15.93 8.84
N LYS A 216 -5.26 -16.82 8.02
CA LYS A 216 -4.36 -17.88 8.49
C LYS A 216 -3.09 -18.01 7.65
N GLN A 217 -1.98 -18.23 8.33
CA GLN A 217 -0.72 -18.67 7.72
C GLN A 217 -0.85 -20.06 7.06
N PRO A 218 -0.10 -20.34 5.98
CA PRO A 218 0.96 -19.52 5.40
C PRO A 218 0.46 -18.45 4.42
N TYR A 219 -0.86 -18.31 4.21
CA TYR A 219 -1.40 -17.36 3.23
C TYR A 219 -1.24 -15.91 3.67
N THR A 220 -1.45 -15.60 4.95
CA THR A 220 -1.22 -14.24 5.49
C THR A 220 0.22 -13.76 5.25
N ASP A 221 1.18 -14.68 5.32
CA ASP A 221 2.61 -14.44 5.18
C ASP A 221 3.09 -14.64 3.72
N SER A 222 2.38 -14.06 2.75
CA SER A 222 2.67 -14.16 1.32
C SER A 222 2.26 -12.91 0.55
N ASN A 223 2.62 -12.81 -0.74
CA ASN A 223 2.16 -11.76 -1.66
C ASN A 223 2.34 -10.32 -1.12
N TYR A 224 3.55 -9.94 -0.76
CA TYR A 224 3.88 -8.65 -0.13
C TYR A 224 3.99 -7.48 -1.11
N GLY A 225 3.92 -7.70 -2.43
CA GLY A 225 4.01 -6.65 -3.44
C GLY A 225 2.97 -5.55 -3.22
N ALA A 226 3.30 -4.33 -3.65
CA ALA A 226 2.39 -3.19 -3.51
C ALA A 226 1.79 -2.79 -4.86
N VAL A 227 2.62 -2.47 -5.87
CA VAL A 227 2.16 -2.35 -7.26
C VAL A 227 2.52 -3.60 -8.06
N LEU A 228 3.80 -4.01 -8.03
CA LEU A 228 4.27 -5.11 -8.85
C LEU A 228 4.26 -6.43 -8.09
N SER A 229 3.70 -7.47 -8.71
CA SER A 229 3.71 -8.84 -8.18
C SER A 229 5.03 -9.57 -8.48
N ILE A 230 5.93 -8.96 -9.24
CA ILE A 230 7.16 -9.60 -9.73
C ILE A 230 8.08 -9.99 -8.56
N TRP A 231 8.14 -9.17 -7.50
CA TRP A 231 8.98 -9.41 -6.34
C TRP A 231 8.59 -10.70 -5.62
N ASP A 232 7.29 -10.95 -5.48
CA ASP A 232 6.81 -12.17 -4.83
C ASP A 232 7.15 -13.45 -5.59
N ARG A 233 7.24 -13.35 -6.93
CA ARG A 233 7.61 -14.47 -7.78
C ARG A 233 9.13 -14.69 -7.76
N LEU A 234 9.89 -13.61 -7.90
CA LEU A 234 11.35 -13.65 -7.90
C LEU A 234 11.92 -14.10 -6.56
N LEU A 235 11.31 -13.68 -5.45
CA LEU A 235 11.80 -13.91 -4.09
C LEU A 235 11.03 -15.00 -3.34
N GLY A 236 10.16 -15.73 -4.04
CA GLY A 236 9.54 -16.97 -3.53
C GLY A 236 8.44 -16.76 -2.48
N THR A 237 7.84 -15.57 -2.41
CA THR A 237 6.75 -15.25 -1.47
C THR A 237 5.35 -15.31 -2.10
N PHE A 238 5.24 -15.73 -3.36
CA PHE A 238 3.95 -15.88 -4.04
C PHE A 238 3.14 -17.08 -3.50
N LYS A 239 1.87 -16.85 -3.15
CA LYS A 239 0.89 -17.91 -2.85
C LYS A 239 -0.42 -17.65 -3.58
N LYS A 240 -1.14 -18.74 -3.82
CA LYS A 240 -2.46 -18.74 -4.44
C LYS A 240 -3.45 -19.49 -3.55
N LEU A 241 -4.66 -18.97 -3.48
CA LEU A 241 -5.82 -19.60 -2.87
C LEU A 241 -7.03 -19.37 -3.79
N ASP A 242 -7.99 -20.29 -3.83
CA ASP A 242 -9.23 -20.01 -4.57
C ASP A 242 -10.01 -18.90 -3.83
N PRO A 243 -10.52 -17.87 -4.54
CA PRO A 243 -11.26 -16.78 -3.90
C PRO A 243 -12.44 -17.24 -3.03
N SER A 244 -13.07 -18.37 -3.34
CA SER A 244 -14.17 -18.94 -2.53
C SER A 244 -13.74 -19.42 -1.14
N GLN A 245 -12.44 -19.59 -0.89
CA GLN A 245 -11.88 -20.02 0.39
C GLN A 245 -11.40 -18.84 1.24
N ILE A 246 -11.47 -17.60 0.73
CA ILE A 246 -10.99 -16.42 1.44
C ILE A 246 -11.87 -16.16 2.67
N ARG A 247 -11.19 -15.94 3.80
CA ARG A 247 -11.77 -15.57 5.08
C ARG A 247 -10.86 -14.50 5.67
N TYR A 248 -11.44 -13.38 6.10
CA TYR A 248 -10.74 -12.25 6.69
C TYR A 248 -10.76 -12.30 8.22
N GLY A 249 -10.09 -11.35 8.85
CA GLY A 249 -9.85 -11.33 10.29
C GLY A 249 -8.56 -12.04 10.68
N LEU A 250 -8.36 -12.27 11.97
CA LEU A 250 -7.14 -12.87 12.50
C LEU A 250 -7.44 -14.10 13.34
N ASP A 251 -6.55 -15.09 13.31
CA ASP A 251 -6.72 -16.33 14.07
C ASP A 251 -6.28 -16.23 15.54
N ARG A 252 -5.31 -15.36 15.85
CA ARG A 252 -4.60 -15.38 17.15
C ARG A 252 -4.33 -14.01 17.79
N TYR A 253 -4.31 -12.93 17.01
CA TYR A 253 -3.75 -11.64 17.47
C TYR A 253 -4.78 -10.61 17.91
N TYR A 254 -6.03 -10.74 17.46
CA TYR A 254 -7.07 -9.77 17.72
C TYR A 254 -8.43 -10.45 17.82
N SER A 255 -9.29 -9.97 18.72
CA SER A 255 -10.69 -10.38 18.71
C SER A 255 -11.36 -9.67 17.53
N ASN A 256 -11.90 -10.46 16.61
CA ASN A 256 -12.64 -9.96 15.44
C ASN A 256 -13.80 -9.03 15.87
N ASP A 257 -14.35 -9.20 17.07
CA ASP A 257 -15.40 -8.32 17.61
C ASP A 257 -14.93 -6.89 17.90
N LYS A 258 -13.62 -6.62 17.90
CA LYS A 258 -13.01 -5.31 18.19
C LYS A 258 -12.29 -4.66 17.00
N ASP A 259 -12.44 -5.17 15.78
CA ASP A 259 -11.85 -4.59 14.57
C ASP A 259 -12.36 -3.16 14.21
N GLU A 260 -13.40 -2.66 14.88
CA GLU A 260 -13.88 -1.27 14.71
C GLU A 260 -13.58 -0.37 15.93
N ASP A 261 -12.91 -0.88 16.97
CA ASP A 261 -12.49 -0.12 18.15
C ASP A 261 -11.14 0.59 17.89
N ILE A 262 -11.23 1.82 17.36
CA ILE A 262 -10.04 2.62 17.00
C ILE A 262 -9.10 2.83 18.18
N VAL A 263 -9.64 3.09 19.38
CA VAL A 263 -8.81 3.34 20.56
C VAL A 263 -8.07 2.06 20.97
N GLY A 264 -8.77 0.93 20.94
CA GLY A 264 -8.16 -0.38 21.14
C GLY A 264 -7.07 -0.67 20.11
N LEU A 265 -7.37 -0.45 18.82
CA LEU A 265 -6.44 -0.69 17.72
C LEU A 265 -5.18 0.16 17.86
N MET A 266 -5.31 1.45 18.15
CA MET A 266 -4.18 2.37 18.36
C MET A 266 -3.30 2.01 19.56
N LYS A 267 -3.87 1.41 20.61
CA LYS A 267 -3.11 1.00 21.81
C LYS A 267 -2.49 -0.40 21.66
N SER A 268 -3.08 -1.25 20.82
CA SER A 268 -2.70 -2.65 20.68
C SER A 268 -1.22 -2.91 20.36
N PRO A 269 -0.50 -2.07 19.60
CA PRO A 269 0.91 -2.30 19.34
C PRO A 269 1.81 -2.09 20.55
N PHE A 270 1.28 -1.50 21.63
CA PHE A 270 2.03 -1.20 22.85
C PHE A 270 1.68 -2.14 24.01
N THR A 271 0.54 -2.82 23.94
CA THR A 271 0.13 -3.82 24.93
C THR A 271 0.84 -5.16 24.74
N LYS A 272 1.27 -5.84 25.81
CA LYS A 272 1.83 -7.20 25.74
C LYS A 272 0.82 -8.12 25.05
N GLN A 273 1.18 -8.67 23.90
CA GLN A 273 0.39 -9.71 23.26
C GLN A 273 0.83 -11.07 23.82
N ASN A 274 -0.12 -11.96 24.06
CA ASN A 274 0.18 -13.34 24.38
C ASN A 274 0.85 -13.96 23.16
N SER A 275 2.18 -14.10 23.21
CA SER A 275 3.01 -14.61 22.13
C SER A 275 2.83 -16.12 21.99
N GLY A 276 1.72 -16.55 21.40
CA GLY A 276 1.56 -17.91 20.90
C GLY A 276 2.18 -18.01 19.51
N LYS A 277 3.49 -18.27 19.44
CA LYS A 277 4.10 -18.84 18.23
C LYS A 277 3.51 -20.23 17.99
#